data_AF-A0A7C7UWC1-F1
#
_entry.id   AF-A0A7C7UWC1-F1
#
_cell.length_a   1.000
_cell.length_b   1.000
_cell.length_c   1.000
_cell.angle_alpha   90.00
_cell.angle_beta   90.00
_cell.angle_gamma   90.00
#
_symmetry.space_group_name_H-M   'P 1'
#
loop_
_entity.id
_entity.type
_entity.pdbx_description
1 polymer ?
#
loop_
_entity_poly.entity_id
_entity_poly.type
_entity_poly.pdbx_seq_one_letter_code
_entity_poly.pdbx_strand_id
1 'polypeptide(L)'
;MAECDRQTGHSRSGDSLWCNHHAGNRRPSLGAVLMHELGLARNIAAIIKEHAKGRAVKEVRVAIGPLACIEKQALEFCWELVTEKTEIAGVSLGFLDAEGDTFVVRELEFMEDA
;
A
#
# COMPACT_ATOMS: atom_id res chain seq x y z
N MET A 1 14.25 -46.62 -20.97
CA MET A 1 13.07 -46.72 -21.85
C MET A 1 12.22 -47.87 -21.36
N ALA A 2 11.18 -47.55 -20.57
CA ALA A 2 9.95 -48.32 -20.35
C ALA A 2 9.18 -47.60 -19.21
N GLU A 3 8.15 -46.86 -19.60
CA GLU A 3 7.10 -46.32 -18.73
C GLU A 3 6.26 -47.45 -18.12
N CYS A 4 5.80 -47.26 -16.89
CA CYS A 4 4.71 -47.98 -16.24
C CYS A 4 4.42 -47.29 -14.90
N ASP A 5 3.20 -47.00 -14.45
CA ASP A 5 1.92 -46.66 -15.06
C ASP A 5 1.15 -45.93 -13.95
N ARG A 6 0.12 -45.20 -14.34
CA ARG A 6 -0.72 -44.33 -13.52
C ARG A 6 -1.69 -45.16 -12.66
N GLN A 7 -2.01 -44.63 -11.48
CA GLN A 7 -3.28 -44.77 -10.73
C GLN A 7 -3.55 -45.98 -9.80
N THR A 8 -3.65 -45.66 -8.51
CA THR A 8 -4.75 -45.92 -7.52
C THR A 8 -4.13 -45.61 -6.14
N GLY A 9 -4.72 -45.00 -5.11
CA GLY A 9 -6.03 -44.43 -4.80
C GLY A 9 -6.05 -44.26 -3.27
N HIS A 10 -6.42 -43.06 -2.79
CA HIS A 10 -6.98 -42.75 -1.46
C HIS A 10 -6.19 -42.95 -0.15
N SER A 11 -5.79 -41.78 0.40
CA SER A 11 -6.16 -41.21 1.72
C SER A 11 -5.76 -41.88 3.05
N ARG A 12 -4.98 -41.12 3.84
CA ARG A 12 -5.15 -40.81 5.28
C ARG A 12 -4.06 -39.80 5.69
N SER A 13 -4.39 -38.53 5.87
CA SER A 13 -4.68 -37.87 7.16
C SER A 13 -3.47 -37.73 8.09
N GLY A 14 -3.12 -36.48 8.39
CA GLY A 14 -2.29 -36.10 9.54
C GLY A 14 -0.82 -35.93 9.21
N ASP A 15 -0.34 -34.68 9.31
CA ASP A 15 0.82 -34.29 10.12
C ASP A 15 1.57 -33.08 9.55
N SER A 16 1.03 -31.89 9.86
CA SER A 16 1.68 -30.97 10.80
C SER A 16 3.21 -30.77 10.69
N LEU A 17 3.77 -30.36 9.55
CA LEU A 17 5.13 -29.79 9.52
C LEU A 17 5.27 -28.66 8.49
N TRP A 18 4.48 -27.60 8.63
CA TRP A 18 4.86 -26.26 8.11
C TRP A 18 5.35 -25.40 9.27
N CYS A 19 6.49 -25.80 9.83
CA CYS A 19 7.33 -24.96 10.66
C CYS A 19 8.73 -25.07 10.11
N ASN A 20 9.09 -24.20 9.17
CA ASN A 20 10.47 -23.77 9.09
C ASN A 20 10.52 -22.24 9.21
N HIS A 21 10.63 -21.83 10.47
CA HIS A 21 10.83 -20.48 10.93
C HIS A 21 12.29 -20.10 10.63
N HIS A 22 12.55 -19.57 9.44
CA HIS A 22 13.81 -18.88 9.16
C HIS A 22 13.59 -17.38 9.30
N ALA A 23 13.81 -16.89 10.53
CA ALA A 23 14.03 -15.49 10.82
C ALA A 23 15.34 -15.04 10.14
N GLY A 24 15.20 -14.38 8.99
CA GLY A 24 16.31 -13.77 8.27
C GLY A 24 15.83 -12.45 7.70
N ASN A 25 16.55 -11.38 8.03
CA ASN A 25 16.35 -9.99 7.60
C ASN A 25 16.28 -9.85 6.07
N ARG A 26 15.16 -10.24 5.44
CA ARG A 26 14.88 -9.96 4.03
C ARG A 26 14.39 -8.53 3.95
N ARG A 27 15.32 -7.59 3.73
CA ARG A 27 14.93 -6.25 3.26
C ARG A 27 14.08 -6.46 2.00
N PRO A 28 12.86 -5.91 1.94
CA PRO A 28 12.07 -5.98 0.72
C PRO A 28 12.90 -5.40 -0.43
N SER A 29 12.81 -6.01 -1.61
CA SER A 29 13.46 -5.46 -2.79
C SER A 29 12.86 -4.07 -3.07
N LEU A 30 13.67 -3.14 -3.58
CA LEU A 30 13.19 -1.78 -3.92
C LEU A 30 11.95 -1.81 -4.82
N GLY A 31 11.87 -2.79 -5.73
CA GLY A 31 10.69 -3.00 -6.59
C GLY A 31 9.44 -3.46 -5.84
N ALA A 32 9.57 -4.22 -4.75
CA ALA A 32 8.42 -4.63 -3.93
C ALA A 32 7.85 -3.46 -3.13
N VAL A 33 8.72 -2.58 -2.60
CA VAL A 33 8.32 -1.33 -1.95
C VAL A 33 7.62 -0.43 -2.98
N LEU A 34 8.24 -0.15 -4.12
CA LEU A 34 7.59 0.68 -5.15
C LEU A 34 6.20 0.17 -5.58
N MET A 35 5.93 -1.13 -5.59
CA MET A 35 4.58 -1.65 -5.85
C MET A 35 3.60 -1.45 -4.68
N HIS A 36 4.07 -1.54 -3.43
CA HIS A 36 3.28 -1.33 -2.22
C HIS A 36 2.88 0.14 -2.10
N GLU A 37 3.84 1.06 -2.04
CA GLU A 37 3.61 2.50 -1.89
C GLU A 37 2.86 3.10 -3.09
N LEU A 38 3.09 2.62 -4.31
CA LEU A 38 2.28 3.02 -5.47
C LEU A 38 0.82 2.61 -5.32
N GLY A 39 0.55 1.43 -4.75
CA GLY A 39 -0.80 0.98 -4.43
C GLY A 39 -1.47 1.87 -3.39
N LEU A 40 -0.74 2.25 -2.34
CA LEU A 40 -1.21 3.17 -1.30
C LEU A 40 -1.51 4.57 -1.88
N ALA A 41 -0.60 5.14 -2.69
CA ALA A 41 -0.78 6.43 -3.33
C ALA A 41 -2.04 6.47 -4.22
N ARG A 42 -2.28 5.42 -5.01
CA ARG A 42 -3.49 5.28 -5.83
C ARG A 42 -4.76 5.20 -4.98
N ASN A 43 -4.69 4.50 -3.84
CA ASN A 43 -5.82 4.39 -2.92
C ASN A 43 -6.16 5.76 -2.30
N ILE A 44 -5.15 6.48 -1.80
CA ILE A 44 -5.32 7.86 -1.30
C ILE A 44 -5.98 8.73 -2.39
N ALA A 45 -5.46 8.70 -3.62
CA ALA A 45 -6.00 9.49 -4.73
C ALA A 45 -7.48 9.19 -5.01
N ALA A 46 -7.88 7.91 -4.95
CA ALA A 46 -9.27 7.51 -5.11
C ALA A 46 -10.16 8.07 -3.98
N ILE A 47 -9.72 7.97 -2.72
CA ILE A 47 -10.41 8.54 -1.56
C ILE A 47 -10.59 10.05 -1.74
N ILE A 48 -9.54 10.79 -2.10
CA ILE A 48 -9.66 12.24 -2.30
C ILE A 48 -10.71 12.56 -3.36
N LYS A 49 -10.67 11.91 -4.52
CA LYS A 49 -11.61 12.18 -5.61
C LYS A 49 -13.06 11.97 -5.19
N GLU A 50 -13.32 10.90 -4.45
CA GLU A 50 -14.65 10.61 -3.90
C GLU A 50 -15.12 11.70 -2.91
N HIS A 51 -14.23 12.13 -2.01
CA HIS A 51 -14.57 13.09 -0.96
C HIS A 51 -14.55 14.56 -1.41
N ALA A 52 -13.74 14.88 -2.41
CA ALA A 52 -13.58 16.24 -2.93
C ALA A 52 -14.85 16.70 -3.64
N LYS A 53 -15.56 15.79 -4.31
CA LYS A 53 -16.81 16.06 -5.05
C LYS A 53 -16.66 17.25 -6.01
N GLY A 54 -15.52 17.35 -6.68
CA GLY A 54 -15.19 18.42 -7.64
C GLY A 54 -14.64 19.72 -7.04
N ARG A 55 -14.51 19.82 -5.71
CA ARG A 55 -13.84 20.96 -5.07
C ARG A 55 -12.32 20.83 -5.20
N ALA A 56 -11.64 21.97 -5.38
CA ALA A 56 -10.18 22.00 -5.44
C ALA A 56 -9.58 21.66 -4.07
N VAL A 57 -8.72 20.66 -4.03
CA VAL A 57 -8.00 20.22 -2.82
C VAL A 57 -6.61 20.85 -2.85
N LYS A 58 -6.12 21.27 -1.69
CA LYS A 58 -4.79 21.84 -1.50
C LYS A 58 -3.83 20.82 -0.87
N GLU A 59 -4.29 20.11 0.14
CA GLU A 59 -3.49 19.15 0.90
C GLU A 59 -4.36 17.96 1.33
N VAL A 60 -3.76 16.77 1.32
CA VAL A 60 -4.25 15.60 2.05
C VAL A 60 -3.26 15.24 3.14
N ARG A 61 -3.75 14.89 4.33
CA ARG A 61 -2.90 14.33 5.39
C ARG A 61 -3.27 12.90 5.69
N VAL A 62 -2.26 12.04 5.74
CA VAL A 62 -2.38 10.64 6.15
C VAL A 62 -1.70 10.43 7.50
N ALA A 63 -2.37 9.71 8.39
CA ALA A 63 -1.80 9.35 9.69
C ALA A 63 -1.16 7.97 9.59
N ILE A 64 0.11 7.87 10.01
CA ILE A 64 0.96 6.69 9.86
C ILE A 64 1.49 6.26 11.23
N GLY A 65 1.22 5.00 11.59
CA GLY A 65 1.77 4.37 12.77
C GLY A 65 3.18 3.81 12.51
N PRO A 66 4.04 3.75 13.53
CA PRO A 66 5.43 3.30 13.38
C PRO A 66 5.56 1.83 12.93
N LEU A 67 4.51 1.02 13.06
CA LEU A 67 4.48 -0.39 12.65
C LEU A 67 3.79 -0.62 11.29
N ALA A 68 3.35 0.45 10.61
CA ALA A 68 2.62 0.35 9.34
C ALA A 68 3.47 -0.15 8.17
N CYS A 69 4.79 -0.26 8.35
CA CYS A 69 5.75 -0.69 7.31
C CYS A 69 5.74 0.18 6.04
N ILE A 70 5.47 1.49 6.17
CA ILE A 70 5.42 2.44 5.05
C ILE A 70 6.71 3.24 4.98
N GLU A 71 7.31 3.30 3.80
CA GLU A 71 8.41 4.20 3.50
C GLU A 71 7.85 5.55 3.00
N LYS A 72 7.94 6.59 3.84
CA LYS A 72 7.32 7.90 3.59
C LYS A 72 7.85 8.56 2.31
N GLN A 73 9.16 8.46 2.03
CA GLN A 73 9.75 9.09 0.84
C GLN A 73 9.29 8.42 -0.46
N ALA A 74 9.18 7.10 -0.47
CA ALA A 74 8.64 6.32 -1.58
C ALA A 74 7.16 6.63 -1.77
N LEU A 75 6.39 6.80 -0.68
CA LEU A 75 4.99 7.20 -0.77
C LEU A 75 4.83 8.62 -1.34
N GLU A 76 5.66 9.58 -0.93
CA GLU A 76 5.70 10.94 -1.53
C GLU A 76 6.04 10.88 -3.03
N PHE A 77 7.08 10.13 -3.40
CA PHE A 77 7.46 9.95 -4.80
C PHE A 77 6.32 9.32 -5.62
N CYS A 78 5.71 8.25 -5.10
CA CYS A 78 4.59 7.60 -5.75
C CYS A 78 3.37 8.51 -5.82
N TRP A 79 3.15 9.37 -4.83
CA TRP A 79 2.08 10.37 -4.82
C TRP A 79 2.20 11.35 -5.98
N GLU A 80 3.37 11.97 -6.15
CA GLU A 80 3.62 12.85 -7.29
C GLU A 80 3.38 12.11 -8.61
N LEU A 81 3.92 10.90 -8.75
CA LEU A 81 3.79 10.09 -9.95
C LEU A 81 2.33 9.74 -10.30
N VAL A 82 1.49 9.41 -9.33
CA VAL A 82 0.10 9.03 -9.59
C VAL A 82 -0.80 10.24 -9.84
N THR A 83 -0.43 11.43 -9.33
CA THR A 83 -1.26 12.63 -9.40
C THR A 83 -0.89 13.58 -10.52
N GLU A 84 0.35 13.58 -11.01
CA GLU A 84 0.92 14.53 -12.00
C GLU A 84 -0.03 14.84 -13.17
N LYS A 85 -0.72 13.81 -13.71
CA LYS A 85 -1.58 13.92 -14.89
C LYS A 85 -3.06 13.72 -14.57
N THR A 86 -3.49 14.21 -13.42
CA THR A 86 -4.87 14.05 -12.92
C THR A 86 -5.45 15.38 -12.41
N GLU A 87 -6.75 15.39 -12.12
CA GLU A 87 -7.45 16.56 -11.54
C GLU A 87 -6.93 16.99 -10.16
N ILE A 88 -6.18 16.12 -9.47
CA ILE A 88 -5.56 16.38 -8.17
C ILE A 88 -4.05 16.64 -8.29
N ALA A 89 -3.56 16.97 -9.48
CA ALA A 89 -2.19 17.39 -9.68
C ALA A 89 -1.88 18.63 -8.80
N GLY A 90 -0.74 18.60 -8.11
CA GLY A 90 -0.32 19.68 -7.22
C GLY A 90 -0.93 19.64 -5.81
N VAL A 91 -1.81 18.68 -5.51
CA VAL A 91 -2.24 18.42 -4.13
C VAL A 91 -1.06 17.90 -3.32
N SER A 92 -0.75 18.55 -2.20
CA SER A 92 0.33 18.13 -1.31
C SER A 92 -0.06 16.92 -0.45
N LEU A 93 0.91 16.05 -0.16
CA LEU A 93 0.77 14.92 0.77
C LEU A 93 1.49 15.23 2.08
N GLY A 94 0.74 15.35 3.16
CA GLY A 94 1.25 15.53 4.52
C GLY A 94 1.16 14.26 5.36
N PHE A 95 2.02 14.17 6.38
CA PHE A 95 2.06 13.05 7.31
C PHE A 95 1.76 13.48 8.74
N LEU A 96 0.93 12.69 9.41
CA LEU A 96 0.65 12.78 10.84
C LEU A 96 1.12 11.50 11.53
N ASP A 97 1.59 11.61 12.77
CA ASP A 97 1.91 10.43 13.57
C ASP A 97 0.64 9.73 14.07
N ALA A 98 0.68 8.40 14.15
CA ALA A 98 -0.35 7.57 14.74
C ALA A 98 0.25 6.41 15.53
N GLU A 99 -0.61 5.60 16.15
CA GLU A 99 -0.20 4.44 16.94
C GLU A 99 -0.23 3.15 16.11
N GLY A 100 0.53 2.15 16.55
CA GLY A 100 0.49 0.79 15.99
C GLY A 100 0.85 0.76 14.49
N ASP A 101 0.07 -0.03 13.75
CA ASP A 101 0.17 -0.23 12.30
C ASP A 101 -0.79 0.68 11.49
N THR A 102 -1.27 1.76 12.10
CA THR A 102 -2.26 2.66 11.50
C THR A 102 -1.80 3.21 10.15
N PHE A 103 -2.68 3.17 9.15
CA PHE A 103 -2.56 3.95 7.92
C PHE A 103 -3.95 4.41 7.47
N VAL A 104 -4.23 5.70 7.63
CA VAL A 104 -5.56 6.26 7.34
C VAL A 104 -5.46 7.68 6.79
N VAL A 105 -6.33 8.01 5.84
CA VAL A 105 -6.54 9.40 5.40
C VAL A 105 -7.30 10.14 6.52
N ARG A 106 -6.76 11.27 7.00
CA ARG A 106 -7.33 12.02 8.13
C ARG A 106 -7.96 13.35 7.73
N GLU A 107 -7.24 14.13 6.94
CA GLU A 107 -7.60 15.53 6.68
C GLU A 107 -7.53 15.80 5.17
N LEU A 108 -8.49 16.59 4.69
CA LEU A 108 -8.50 17.19 3.36
C LEU A 108 -8.67 18.69 3.52
N GLU A 109 -7.64 19.43 3.14
CA GLU A 109 -7.69 20.88 3.06
C GLU A 109 -8.13 21.27 1.66
N PHE A 110 -9.19 22.08 1.56
CA PHE A 110 -9.68 22.61 0.30
C PHE A 110 -9.05 23.96 0.02
N MET A 111 -8.86 24.29 -1.26
CA MET A 111 -8.53 25.66 -1.63
C MET A 111 -9.72 26.55 -1.26
N GLU A 112 -9.46 27.67 -0.58
CA GLU A 112 -10.50 28.69 -0.36
C GLU A 112 -10.86 29.33 -1.71
N ASP A 113 -12.15 29.52 -1.97
CA ASP A 113 -12.64 30.34 -3.08
C ASP A 113 -12.14 31.78 -2.84
N ALA A 114 -11.30 32.28 -3.75
CA ALA A 114 -10.82 33.65 -3.76
C ALA A 114 -11.85 34.61 -4.36
#